data_AF-A0A3N6E5T6-F1
#
_entry.id   AF-A0A3N6E5T6-F1
#
_cell.length_a   1.000
_cell.length_b   1.000
_cell.length_c   1.000
_cell.angle_alpha   90.00
_cell.angle_beta   90.00
_cell.angle_gamma   90.00
#
_symmetry.space_group_name_H-M   'P 1'
#
loop_
_entity.id
_entity.type
_entity.pdbx_description
1 polymer ?
#
loop_
_entity_poly.entity_id
_entity_poly.type
_entity_poly.pdbx_seq_one_letter_code
_entity_poly.pdbx_strand_id
1 'polypeptide(L)'
;MGIDPAVLACIDATAAEFASLQELLQRWIEHANAEAWQGQAAAEADAIWAALCFHVTERGGLAGDFIGRGADRWPANPQAVSDSAMETWAGYAEAVGHPMLRARLHHLVWEARKSFPHARKAIEDYTEAVPRFLGMADRSAGRCRASDCLCFAYDLAVRLSVRDLELTTKQAMISFVSELLDDSQEAAPGLVLEILRKLVGRHASDAAVQALLSRATGIHGGDVPVVVELLQLRIAGTQDPQERTALQRQIVEALLTEAERFTGFVRVDRLNAAATAARDYGLEDLFDDARVRMQAIAPDQLGMESFHFEFPLRRDEIEDYSQRVLGQAQTLGQAFSALASLPAPCGTRQAAQEHARRLASEGLLSSFIPSIRINAAGPVPVAEARVRTAADDESEWHVTAMMITSVYVHHLLETVGDRFDPTTAQLAQLFTADPIITGIRATKLARAFRYYWSGEYDAAFAIALPRIEGILRETLRYHRIPIIQPPQGDSRGRVTLLATLIDRATDAGMHADWQAFLRLLLVDSDGGLNLRNSELHDLSDTETAPQTVALVLLAALHVTAHAHQAAAPASGI
;
A
#
# COMPACT_ATOMS: atom_id res chain seq x y z
N MET A 1 54.78 -6.09 -16.43
CA MET A 1 55.39 -5.28 -15.36
C MET A 1 55.40 -6.11 -14.09
N GLY A 2 56.46 -6.02 -13.26
CA GLY A 2 56.51 -6.73 -11.98
C GLY A 2 55.76 -5.94 -10.91
N ILE A 3 55.01 -6.63 -10.05
CA ILE A 3 54.35 -6.09 -8.86
C ILE A 3 55.38 -5.54 -7.86
N ASP A 4 55.05 -4.47 -7.15
CA ASP A 4 55.90 -3.93 -6.09
C ASP A 4 55.89 -4.83 -4.84
N PRO A 5 57.04 -5.38 -4.40
CA PRO A 5 57.09 -6.28 -3.26
C PRO A 5 56.64 -5.65 -1.93
N ALA A 6 56.82 -4.33 -1.75
CA ALA A 6 56.44 -3.65 -0.51
C ALA A 6 54.91 -3.49 -0.42
N VAL A 7 54.27 -3.16 -1.54
CA VAL A 7 52.81 -3.06 -1.62
C VAL A 7 52.17 -4.44 -1.45
N LEU A 8 52.74 -5.50 -2.04
CA LEU A 8 52.31 -6.89 -1.84
C LEU A 8 52.41 -7.33 -0.37
N ALA A 9 53.57 -7.12 0.27
CA ALA A 9 53.76 -7.47 1.67
C ALA A 9 52.78 -6.73 2.60
N CYS A 10 52.50 -5.46 2.29
CA CYS A 10 51.54 -4.65 3.03
C CYS A 10 50.11 -5.19 2.91
N ILE A 11 49.64 -5.50 1.69
CA ILE A 11 48.26 -5.98 1.51
C ILE A 11 48.06 -7.36 2.12
N ASP A 12 49.05 -8.25 2.04
CA ASP A 12 48.99 -9.58 2.68
C ASP A 12 48.97 -9.48 4.21
N ALA A 13 49.76 -8.59 4.79
CA ALA A 13 49.72 -8.33 6.23
C ALA A 13 48.37 -7.77 6.66
N THR A 14 47.81 -6.83 5.88
CA THR A 14 46.51 -6.21 6.16
C THR A 14 45.36 -7.23 6.02
N ALA A 15 45.46 -8.13 5.04
CA ALA A 15 44.46 -9.16 4.75
C ALA A 15 44.60 -10.42 5.61
N ALA A 16 45.57 -10.50 6.54
CA ALA A 16 45.81 -11.70 7.34
C ALA A 16 44.55 -12.17 8.10
N GLU A 17 43.83 -11.24 8.73
CA GLU A 17 42.57 -11.50 9.44
C GLU A 17 41.63 -10.29 9.29
N PHE A 18 40.50 -10.46 8.61
CA PHE A 18 39.45 -9.43 8.52
C PHE A 18 38.06 -10.05 8.49
N ALA A 19 37.08 -9.36 9.08
CA ALA A 19 35.67 -9.76 9.11
C ALA A 19 34.85 -9.09 8.01
N SER A 20 35.36 -8.05 7.36
CA SER A 20 34.70 -7.39 6.23
C SER A 20 35.65 -6.73 5.24
N LEU A 21 35.24 -6.59 3.98
CA LEU A 21 35.98 -5.78 3.01
C LEU A 21 36.08 -4.32 3.44
N GLN A 22 35.11 -3.81 4.20
CA GLN A 22 35.14 -2.46 4.75
C GLN A 22 36.22 -2.31 5.84
N GLU A 23 36.37 -3.31 6.71
CA GLU A 23 37.44 -3.36 7.70
C GLU A 23 38.81 -3.49 7.04
N LEU A 24 38.93 -4.38 6.04
CA LEU A 24 40.14 -4.51 5.23
C LEU A 24 40.49 -3.18 4.55
N LEU A 25 39.50 -2.52 3.96
CA LEU A 25 39.63 -1.20 3.34
C LEU A 25 40.12 -0.17 4.36
N GLN A 26 39.52 -0.10 5.54
CA GLN A 26 39.94 0.84 6.57
C GLN A 26 41.41 0.62 6.98
N ARG A 27 41.79 -0.63 7.28
CA ARG A 27 43.16 -0.97 7.66
C ARG A 27 44.16 -0.70 6.52
N TRP A 28 43.74 -0.98 5.28
CA TRP A 28 44.52 -0.68 4.09
C TRP A 28 44.79 0.82 3.96
N ILE A 29 43.76 1.66 4.15
CA ILE A 29 43.90 3.12 4.11
C ILE A 29 44.88 3.62 5.16
N GLU A 30 44.77 3.11 6.39
CA GLU A 30 45.66 3.46 7.50
C GLU A 30 47.13 3.13 7.18
N HIS A 31 47.41 1.91 6.68
CA HIS A 31 48.77 1.48 6.34
C HIS A 31 49.31 2.18 5.09
N ALA A 32 48.50 2.27 4.03
CA ALA A 32 48.90 2.90 2.78
C ALA A 32 49.26 4.38 2.99
N ASN A 33 48.57 5.08 3.89
CA ASN A 33 48.85 6.49 4.20
C ASN A 33 50.14 6.66 5.04
N ALA A 34 50.52 5.67 5.83
CA ALA A 34 51.73 5.72 6.65
C ALA A 34 53.02 5.51 5.83
N GLU A 35 52.98 4.69 4.79
CA GLU A 35 54.16 4.26 4.03
C GLU A 35 54.69 5.28 2.99
N ALA A 36 54.01 6.42 2.79
CA ALA A 36 54.43 7.50 1.89
C ALA A 36 54.87 7.05 0.47
N TRP A 37 54.18 6.06 -0.11
CA TRP A 37 54.49 5.48 -1.42
C TRP A 37 54.60 6.52 -2.55
N GLN A 38 55.54 6.31 -3.48
CA GLN A 38 55.78 7.18 -4.64
C GLN A 38 55.89 6.36 -5.93
N GLY A 39 55.64 7.00 -7.08
CA GLY A 39 55.81 6.39 -8.39
C GLY A 39 54.88 5.19 -8.60
N GLN A 40 55.45 4.06 -9.06
CA GLN A 40 54.68 2.84 -9.37
C GLN A 40 53.96 2.27 -8.15
N ALA A 41 54.62 2.22 -6.98
CA ALA A 41 54.01 1.72 -5.74
C ALA A 41 52.75 2.50 -5.33
N ALA A 42 52.75 3.83 -5.53
CA ALA A 42 51.58 4.66 -5.25
C ALA A 42 50.40 4.38 -6.21
N ALA A 43 50.70 4.15 -7.49
CA ALA A 43 49.68 3.81 -8.48
C ALA A 43 49.08 2.41 -8.23
N GLU A 44 49.93 1.44 -7.88
CA GLU A 44 49.49 0.09 -7.54
C GLU A 44 48.61 0.09 -6.28
N ALA A 45 48.99 0.87 -5.28
CA ALA A 45 48.24 1.04 -4.06
C ALA A 45 46.84 1.65 -4.25
N ASP A 46 46.75 2.69 -5.08
CA ASP A 46 45.47 3.31 -5.44
C ASP A 46 44.58 2.33 -6.21
N ALA A 47 45.16 1.48 -7.06
CA ALA A 47 44.41 0.43 -7.74
C ALA A 47 43.86 -0.61 -6.76
N ILE A 48 44.64 -1.06 -5.77
CA ILE A 48 44.17 -2.00 -4.73
C ILE A 48 43.08 -1.34 -3.87
N TRP A 49 43.26 -0.07 -3.49
CA TRP A 49 42.23 0.67 -2.76
C TRP A 49 40.92 0.72 -3.57
N ALA A 50 41.00 1.11 -4.85
CA ALA A 50 39.84 1.12 -5.73
C ALA A 50 39.13 -0.25 -5.75
N ALA A 51 39.88 -1.35 -5.86
CA ALA A 51 39.35 -2.71 -5.87
C ALA A 51 38.53 -3.06 -4.61
N LEU A 52 38.94 -2.56 -3.44
CA LEU A 52 38.23 -2.75 -2.18
C LEU A 52 36.94 -1.90 -2.06
N CYS A 53 36.87 -0.78 -2.79
CA CYS A 53 35.68 0.08 -2.84
C CYS A 53 34.58 -0.41 -3.80
N PHE A 54 34.93 -1.23 -4.80
CA PHE A 54 33.92 -1.90 -5.62
C PHE A 54 33.07 -2.83 -4.74
N HIS A 55 31.77 -2.90 -5.00
CA HIS A 55 30.80 -3.79 -4.37
C HIS A 55 29.94 -4.50 -5.44
N VAL A 56 29.33 -5.62 -5.04
CA VAL A 56 28.44 -6.38 -5.95
C VAL A 56 27.09 -5.69 -6.00
N THR A 57 26.60 -5.45 -7.20
CA THR A 57 25.27 -4.88 -7.49
C THR A 57 24.20 -5.96 -7.51
N GLU A 58 22.93 -5.57 -7.43
CA GLU A 58 21.78 -6.51 -7.54
C GLU A 58 21.79 -7.36 -8.83
N ARG A 59 22.44 -6.86 -9.90
CA ARG A 59 22.58 -7.57 -11.18
C ARG A 59 23.78 -8.52 -11.22
N GLY A 60 24.49 -8.70 -10.10
CA GLY A 60 25.67 -9.57 -10.00
C GLY A 60 26.93 -9.04 -10.70
N GLY A 61 26.95 -7.77 -11.11
CA GLY A 61 28.15 -7.06 -11.59
C GLY A 61 28.80 -6.23 -10.48
N LEU A 62 29.99 -5.69 -10.72
CA LEU A 62 30.71 -4.82 -9.78
C LEU A 62 30.56 -3.33 -10.13
N ALA A 63 30.30 -2.50 -9.13
CA ALA A 63 30.31 -1.04 -9.23
C ALA A 63 30.89 -0.45 -7.94
N GLY A 64 31.45 0.75 -8.00
CA GLY A 64 32.03 1.39 -6.81
C GLY A 64 32.33 2.85 -7.06
N ASP A 65 32.47 3.63 -6.00
CA ASP A 65 32.87 5.02 -6.09
C ASP A 65 34.14 5.24 -5.28
N PHE A 66 35.18 5.76 -5.94
CA PHE A 66 36.46 6.03 -5.32
C PHE A 66 37.06 7.33 -5.83
N ILE A 67 37.56 8.15 -4.91
CA ILE A 67 38.38 9.32 -5.20
C ILE A 67 39.80 8.91 -4.78
N GLY A 68 40.69 8.78 -5.78
CA GLY A 68 42.08 8.37 -5.56
C GLY A 68 42.88 9.41 -4.79
N ARG A 69 44.20 9.18 -4.65
CA ARG A 69 45.11 10.22 -4.12
C ARG A 69 45.28 11.41 -5.09
N GLY A 70 44.89 11.24 -6.35
CA GLY A 70 44.80 12.29 -7.37
C GLY A 70 43.47 13.06 -7.35
N ALA A 71 43.39 14.16 -8.11
CA ALA A 71 42.19 14.99 -8.20
C ALA A 71 41.03 14.35 -9.00
N ASP A 72 41.33 13.34 -9.82
CA ASP A 72 40.35 12.69 -10.70
C ASP A 72 39.63 11.53 -10.00
N ARG A 73 38.30 11.50 -10.15
CA ARG A 73 37.46 10.43 -9.64
C ARG A 73 37.67 9.17 -10.48
N TRP A 74 37.83 8.02 -9.82
CA TRP A 74 37.91 6.75 -10.53
C TRP A 74 36.57 6.40 -11.18
N PRO A 75 36.58 5.72 -12.35
CA PRO A 75 35.35 5.33 -13.01
C PRO A 75 34.54 4.34 -12.16
N ALA A 76 33.23 4.59 -12.04
CA ALA A 76 32.37 3.71 -11.25
C ALA A 76 32.08 2.35 -11.90
N ASN A 77 32.33 2.25 -13.21
CA ASN A 77 32.21 1.02 -13.99
C ASN A 77 33.62 0.42 -14.21
N PRO A 78 33.87 -0.85 -13.82
CA PRO A 78 35.15 -1.52 -14.05
C PRO A 78 35.64 -1.50 -15.50
N GLN A 79 34.73 -1.44 -16.49
CA GLN A 79 35.08 -1.41 -17.91
C GLN A 79 35.77 -0.11 -18.37
N ALA A 80 35.55 0.98 -17.63
CA ALA A 80 36.13 2.29 -17.91
C ALA A 80 37.47 2.52 -17.22
N VAL A 81 37.94 1.56 -16.41
CA VAL A 81 39.22 1.62 -15.71
C VAL A 81 40.38 1.47 -16.72
N SER A 82 41.51 2.14 -16.43
CA SER A 82 42.69 2.14 -17.30
C SER A 82 43.33 0.75 -17.42
N ASP A 83 43.99 0.50 -18.56
CA ASP A 83 44.70 -0.77 -18.78
C ASP A 83 45.77 -1.05 -17.71
N SER A 84 46.47 0.00 -17.25
CA SER A 84 47.49 -0.11 -16.21
C SER A 84 46.93 -0.54 -14.85
N ALA A 85 45.77 -0.01 -14.43
CA ALA A 85 45.13 -0.41 -13.18
C ALA A 85 44.61 -1.85 -13.25
N MET A 86 44.11 -2.27 -14.42
CA MET A 86 43.70 -3.65 -14.65
C MET A 86 44.88 -4.61 -14.66
N GLU A 87 46.00 -4.28 -15.31
CA GLU A 87 47.22 -5.10 -15.28
C GLU A 87 47.73 -5.26 -13.85
N THR A 88 47.60 -4.20 -13.04
CA THR A 88 47.86 -4.26 -11.60
C THR A 88 46.94 -5.26 -10.92
N TRP A 89 45.61 -5.16 -11.09
CA TRP A 89 44.68 -6.13 -10.50
C TRP A 89 44.97 -7.57 -10.91
N ALA A 90 45.29 -7.82 -12.19
CA ALA A 90 45.65 -9.15 -12.67
C ALA A 90 46.94 -9.66 -12.03
N GLY A 91 47.96 -8.80 -11.89
CA GLY A 91 49.23 -9.15 -11.24
C GLY A 91 49.05 -9.48 -9.75
N TYR A 92 48.30 -8.67 -9.02
CA TYR A 92 48.04 -8.91 -7.59
C TYR A 92 47.12 -10.10 -7.35
N ALA A 93 46.17 -10.37 -8.25
CA ALA A 93 45.29 -11.53 -8.10
C ALA A 93 46.07 -12.86 -8.08
N GLU A 94 47.19 -12.95 -8.79
CA GLU A 94 48.07 -14.13 -8.81
C GLU A 94 49.06 -14.17 -7.63
N ALA A 95 49.24 -13.06 -6.90
CA ALA A 95 50.31 -12.90 -5.93
C ALA A 95 49.83 -12.83 -4.47
N VAL A 96 48.65 -12.27 -4.23
CA VAL A 96 48.09 -12.11 -2.88
C VAL A 96 47.79 -13.46 -2.22
N GLY A 97 48.11 -13.59 -0.94
CA GLY A 97 47.93 -14.83 -0.18
C GLY A 97 46.48 -15.09 0.26
N HIS A 98 45.66 -14.05 0.47
CA HIS A 98 44.29 -14.23 0.97
C HIS A 98 43.28 -14.61 -0.15
N PRO A 99 42.61 -15.77 -0.08
CA PRO A 99 41.75 -16.26 -1.18
C PRO A 99 40.62 -15.30 -1.55
N MET A 100 39.92 -14.71 -0.58
CA MET A 100 38.86 -13.72 -0.85
C MET A 100 39.36 -12.52 -1.66
N LEU A 101 40.58 -12.06 -1.40
CA LEU A 101 41.13 -10.90 -2.09
C LEU A 101 41.59 -11.27 -3.50
N ARG A 102 42.19 -12.45 -3.70
CA ARG A 102 42.45 -13.01 -5.05
C ARG A 102 41.14 -13.10 -5.85
N ALA A 103 40.11 -13.68 -5.25
CA ALA A 103 38.79 -13.81 -5.86
C ALA A 103 38.21 -12.45 -6.28
N ARG A 104 38.32 -11.44 -5.40
CA ARG A 104 37.86 -10.08 -5.68
C ARG A 104 38.59 -9.45 -6.87
N LEU A 105 39.92 -9.56 -6.90
CA LEU A 105 40.75 -9.01 -7.97
C LEU A 105 40.49 -9.73 -9.30
N HIS A 106 40.43 -11.07 -9.29
CA HIS A 106 40.05 -11.85 -10.48
C HIS A 106 38.65 -11.52 -10.99
N HIS A 107 37.67 -11.31 -10.09
CA HIS A 107 36.32 -10.90 -10.45
C HIS A 107 36.31 -9.50 -11.11
N LEU A 108 37.10 -8.55 -10.59
CA LEU A 108 37.24 -7.22 -11.20
C LEU A 108 37.86 -7.27 -12.59
N VAL A 109 38.91 -8.06 -12.79
CA VAL A 109 39.54 -8.25 -14.10
C VAL A 109 38.55 -8.88 -15.09
N TRP A 110 37.74 -9.84 -14.64
CA TRP A 110 36.63 -10.37 -15.44
C TRP A 110 35.62 -9.26 -15.79
N GLU A 111 35.19 -8.42 -14.86
CA GLU A 111 34.22 -7.38 -15.15
C GLU A 111 34.75 -6.33 -16.13
N ALA A 112 36.04 -6.00 -16.05
CA ALA A 112 36.70 -5.00 -16.89
C ALA A 112 36.94 -5.45 -18.35
N ARG A 113 37.30 -6.71 -18.60
CA ARG A 113 37.66 -7.21 -19.96
C ARG A 113 36.98 -8.50 -20.39
N LYS A 114 36.13 -9.10 -19.56
CA LYS A 114 35.47 -10.37 -19.85
C LYS A 114 36.47 -11.51 -20.14
N SER A 115 37.56 -11.55 -19.37
CA SER A 115 38.57 -12.61 -19.44
C SER A 115 38.15 -13.87 -18.68
N PHE A 116 37.70 -14.90 -19.42
CA PHE A 116 37.14 -16.13 -18.85
C PHE A 116 38.08 -16.86 -17.85
N PRO A 117 39.40 -16.97 -18.07
CA PRO A 117 40.30 -17.57 -17.08
C PRO A 117 40.25 -16.91 -15.70
N HIS A 118 40.18 -15.58 -15.65
CA HIS A 118 40.06 -14.87 -14.38
C HIS A 118 38.70 -15.09 -13.72
N ALA A 119 37.62 -15.20 -14.50
CA ALA A 119 36.32 -15.53 -13.92
C ALA A 119 36.30 -16.92 -13.27
N ARG A 120 36.95 -17.90 -13.91
CA ARG A 120 37.08 -19.25 -13.36
C ARG A 120 37.86 -19.24 -12.04
N LYS A 121 39.02 -18.59 -12.01
CA LYS A 121 39.83 -18.43 -10.79
C LYS A 121 39.08 -17.70 -9.68
N ALA A 122 38.29 -16.67 -10.02
CA ALA A 122 37.47 -15.98 -9.04
C ALA A 122 36.49 -16.92 -8.32
N ILE A 123 35.81 -17.80 -9.06
CA ILE A 123 34.86 -18.77 -8.49
C ILE A 123 35.59 -19.76 -7.56
N GLU A 124 36.74 -20.26 -8.01
CA GLU A 124 37.58 -21.20 -7.24
C GLU A 124 38.08 -20.53 -5.95
N ASP A 125 38.58 -19.30 -6.03
CA ASP A 125 39.11 -18.54 -4.89
C ASP A 125 38.03 -18.11 -3.89
N TYR A 126 36.83 -17.75 -4.34
CA TYR A 126 35.71 -17.48 -3.43
C TYR A 126 35.36 -18.75 -2.65
N THR A 127 35.36 -19.91 -3.32
CA THR A 127 35.08 -21.20 -2.67
C THR A 127 36.20 -21.57 -1.69
N GLU A 128 37.46 -21.32 -2.03
CA GLU A 128 38.62 -21.54 -1.15
C GLU A 128 38.61 -20.62 0.08
N ALA A 129 38.00 -19.44 -0.01
CA ALA A 129 37.89 -18.52 1.13
C ALA A 129 36.95 -19.03 2.23
N VAL A 130 35.98 -19.90 1.90
CA VAL A 130 34.90 -20.31 2.81
C VAL A 130 35.43 -20.96 4.10
N PRO A 131 36.31 -21.99 4.08
CA PRO A 131 36.80 -22.60 5.32
C PRO A 131 37.57 -21.63 6.21
N ARG A 132 38.23 -20.63 5.61
CA ARG A 132 38.98 -19.61 6.37
C ARG A 132 38.04 -18.70 7.16
N PHE A 133 36.92 -18.28 6.58
CA PHE A 133 35.92 -17.49 7.28
C PHE A 133 35.16 -18.32 8.32
N LEU A 134 34.87 -19.59 8.05
CA LEU A 134 34.26 -20.49 9.04
C LEU A 134 35.16 -20.74 10.26
N GLY A 135 36.48 -20.63 10.10
CA GLY A 135 37.47 -20.78 11.18
C GLY A 135 37.67 -19.53 12.05
N MET A 136 36.99 -18.42 11.78
CA MET A 136 37.14 -17.17 12.54
C MET A 136 36.62 -17.30 13.99
N ALA A 137 37.24 -16.53 14.90
CA ALA A 137 36.80 -16.44 16.30
C ALA A 137 35.37 -15.88 16.41
N ASP A 138 35.05 -14.85 15.63
CA ASP A 138 33.68 -14.37 15.46
C ASP A 138 32.95 -15.26 14.45
N ARG A 139 32.26 -16.28 14.97
CA ARG A 139 31.50 -17.24 14.16
C ARG A 139 30.39 -16.58 13.34
N SER A 140 29.74 -15.53 13.86
CA SER A 140 28.64 -14.87 13.17
C SER A 140 29.15 -14.12 11.95
N ALA A 141 30.18 -13.29 12.13
CA ALA A 141 30.80 -12.58 11.03
C ALA A 141 31.41 -13.54 9.99
N GLY A 142 32.08 -14.61 10.46
CA GLY A 142 32.63 -15.66 9.61
C GLY A 142 31.57 -16.36 8.74
N ARG A 143 30.42 -16.74 9.32
CA ARG A 143 29.31 -17.35 8.58
C ARG A 143 28.70 -16.42 7.54
N CYS A 144 28.51 -15.13 7.86
CA CYS A 144 28.04 -14.15 6.89
C CYS A 144 28.99 -14.06 5.69
N ARG A 145 30.31 -14.07 5.93
CA ARG A 145 31.31 -14.02 4.85
C ARG A 145 31.41 -15.30 4.05
N ALA A 146 31.29 -16.45 4.70
CA ALA A 146 31.15 -17.72 4.00
C ALA A 146 29.93 -17.71 3.07
N SER A 147 28.78 -17.20 3.54
CA SER A 147 27.57 -17.01 2.72
C SER A 147 27.85 -16.12 1.50
N ASP A 148 28.40 -14.92 1.70
CA ASP A 148 28.76 -13.98 0.63
C ASP A 148 29.63 -14.66 -0.45
N CYS A 149 30.69 -15.37 -0.03
CA CYS A 149 31.61 -16.06 -0.93
C CYS A 149 30.91 -17.13 -1.76
N LEU A 150 30.07 -17.97 -1.12
CA LEU A 150 29.30 -19.01 -1.80
C LEU A 150 28.29 -18.42 -2.79
N CYS A 151 27.59 -17.37 -2.38
CA CYS A 151 26.67 -16.59 -3.20
C CYS A 151 27.37 -16.04 -4.46
N PHE A 152 28.52 -15.37 -4.30
CA PHE A 152 29.27 -14.81 -5.43
C PHE A 152 29.84 -15.88 -6.36
N ALA A 153 30.42 -16.95 -5.80
CA ALA A 153 30.93 -18.07 -6.58
C ALA A 153 29.81 -18.71 -7.41
N TYR A 154 28.64 -18.92 -6.82
CA TYR A 154 27.52 -19.57 -7.48
C TYR A 154 26.90 -18.70 -8.57
N ASP A 155 26.62 -17.42 -8.27
CA ASP A 155 26.08 -16.48 -9.24
C ASP A 155 27.00 -16.34 -10.46
N LEU A 156 28.32 -16.25 -10.24
CA LEU A 156 29.29 -16.14 -11.32
C LEU A 156 29.38 -17.44 -12.13
N ALA A 157 29.38 -18.61 -11.49
CA ALA A 157 29.36 -19.90 -12.17
C ALA A 157 28.10 -20.08 -13.03
N VAL A 158 26.93 -19.72 -12.51
CA VAL A 158 25.65 -19.76 -13.21
C VAL A 158 25.62 -18.79 -14.40
N ARG A 159 26.01 -17.53 -14.18
CA ARG A 159 26.04 -16.48 -15.21
C ARG A 159 26.93 -16.86 -16.38
N LEU A 160 28.03 -17.56 -16.12
CA LEU A 160 29.01 -17.98 -17.12
C LEU A 160 28.80 -19.40 -17.64
N SER A 161 27.79 -20.11 -17.14
CA SER A 161 27.49 -21.50 -17.50
C SER A 161 28.67 -22.47 -17.29
N VAL A 162 29.47 -22.27 -16.25
CA VAL A 162 30.62 -23.13 -15.89
C VAL A 162 30.13 -24.29 -15.03
N ARG A 163 29.70 -25.38 -15.68
CA ARG A 163 28.91 -26.47 -15.06
C ARG A 163 29.61 -27.20 -13.91
N ASP A 164 30.91 -27.45 -14.04
CA ASP A 164 31.69 -28.16 -13.03
C ASP A 164 31.83 -27.35 -11.74
N LEU A 165 32.07 -26.04 -11.87
CA LEU A 165 32.11 -25.12 -10.73
C LEU A 165 30.72 -24.82 -10.18
N GLU A 166 29.69 -24.72 -11.02
CA GLU A 166 28.29 -24.59 -10.57
C GLU A 166 27.90 -25.75 -9.63
N LEU A 167 28.24 -27.00 -10.00
CA LEU A 167 27.99 -28.17 -9.17
C LEU A 167 28.81 -28.17 -7.88
N THR A 168 30.08 -27.77 -7.95
CA THR A 168 30.98 -27.71 -6.78
C THR A 168 30.48 -26.68 -5.77
N THR A 169 30.15 -25.46 -6.21
CA THR A 169 29.64 -24.41 -5.33
C THR A 169 28.26 -24.75 -4.79
N LYS A 170 27.39 -25.35 -5.61
CA LYS A 170 26.08 -25.86 -5.14
C LYS A 170 26.26 -26.86 -3.99
N GLN A 171 27.18 -27.81 -4.13
CA GLN A 171 27.45 -28.79 -3.06
C GLN A 171 27.97 -28.10 -1.80
N ALA A 172 28.86 -27.10 -1.94
CA ALA A 172 29.35 -26.31 -0.81
C ALA A 172 28.22 -25.51 -0.12
N MET A 173 27.29 -24.93 -0.88
CA MET A 173 26.10 -24.25 -0.36
C MET A 173 25.17 -25.21 0.40
N ILE A 174 24.94 -26.42 -0.12
CA ILE A 174 24.14 -27.46 0.54
C ILE A 174 24.78 -27.87 1.86
N SER A 175 26.10 -28.12 1.87
CA SER A 175 26.84 -28.47 3.09
C SER A 175 26.77 -27.35 4.12
N PHE A 176 27.00 -26.10 3.71
CA PHE A 176 26.93 -24.92 4.59
C PHE A 176 25.56 -24.77 5.24
N VAL A 177 24.46 -24.88 4.48
CA VAL A 177 23.10 -24.82 5.05
C VAL A 177 22.83 -26.02 5.96
N SER A 178 23.28 -27.23 5.59
CA SER A 178 23.12 -28.40 6.47
C SER A 178 23.79 -28.19 7.82
N GLU A 179 25.02 -27.67 7.84
CA GLU A 179 25.76 -27.37 9.07
C GLU A 179 25.07 -26.29 9.91
N LEU A 180 24.52 -25.24 9.28
CA LEU A 180 23.72 -24.24 9.99
C LEU A 180 22.49 -24.87 10.64
N LEU A 181 21.80 -25.77 9.94
CA LEU A 181 20.61 -26.45 10.46
C LEU A 181 20.93 -27.54 11.49
N ASP A 182 22.17 -28.00 11.60
CA ASP A 182 22.61 -28.96 12.63
C ASP A 182 22.66 -28.32 14.03
N ASP A 183 22.83 -27.00 14.11
CA ASP A 183 22.77 -26.25 15.36
C ASP A 183 21.48 -25.40 15.44
N SER A 184 20.42 -25.98 16.00
CA SER A 184 19.11 -25.30 16.12
C SER A 184 19.13 -23.98 16.90
N GLN A 185 20.11 -23.74 17.78
CA GLN A 185 20.22 -22.50 18.55
C GLN A 185 20.90 -21.39 17.72
N GLU A 186 21.73 -21.76 16.75
CA GLU A 186 22.49 -20.85 15.89
C GLU A 186 22.09 -20.92 14.41
N ALA A 187 20.92 -21.50 14.10
CA ALA A 187 20.48 -21.83 12.74
C ALA A 187 20.30 -20.62 11.79
N ALA A 188 20.47 -19.39 12.27
CA ALA A 188 20.64 -18.17 11.49
C ALA A 188 19.69 -18.09 10.25
N PRO A 189 18.37 -17.95 10.45
CA PRO A 189 17.37 -18.11 9.38
C PRO A 189 17.63 -17.20 8.17
N GLY A 190 18.18 -16.01 8.38
CA GLY A 190 18.56 -15.09 7.28
C GLY A 190 19.58 -15.69 6.32
N LEU A 191 20.62 -16.37 6.83
CA LEU A 191 21.65 -17.01 5.99
C LEU A 191 21.10 -18.25 5.27
N VAL A 192 20.28 -19.03 5.96
CA VAL A 192 19.59 -20.20 5.38
C VAL A 192 18.70 -19.77 4.21
N LEU A 193 17.88 -18.73 4.42
CA LEU A 193 16.99 -18.18 3.39
C LEU A 193 17.76 -17.63 2.20
N GLU A 194 18.84 -16.86 2.44
CA GLU A 194 19.65 -16.28 1.37
C GLU A 194 20.20 -17.35 0.42
N ILE A 195 20.82 -18.40 0.98
CA ILE A 195 21.40 -19.49 0.20
C ILE A 195 20.33 -20.32 -0.50
N LEU A 196 19.25 -20.70 0.20
CA LEU A 196 18.18 -21.51 -0.39
C LEU A 196 17.44 -20.77 -1.51
N ARG A 197 17.25 -19.44 -1.40
CA ARG A 197 16.63 -18.62 -2.46
C ARG A 197 17.44 -18.70 -3.77
N LYS A 198 18.78 -18.64 -3.68
CA LYS A 198 19.67 -18.79 -4.84
C LYS A 198 19.64 -20.20 -5.43
N LEU A 199 19.66 -21.22 -4.58
CA LEU A 199 19.59 -22.61 -5.03
C LEU A 199 18.26 -22.90 -5.74
N VAL A 200 17.13 -22.51 -5.16
CA VAL A 200 15.80 -22.71 -5.73
C VAL A 200 15.62 -22.00 -7.07
N GLY A 201 16.20 -20.80 -7.24
CA GLY A 201 16.09 -20.04 -8.50
C GLY A 201 16.53 -20.81 -9.76
N ARG A 202 17.35 -21.86 -9.62
CA ARG A 202 17.81 -22.70 -10.73
C ARG A 202 17.59 -24.20 -10.53
N HIS A 203 17.57 -24.66 -9.28
CA HIS A 203 17.44 -26.06 -8.87
C HIS A 203 16.19 -26.26 -8.00
N ALA A 204 15.08 -25.63 -8.38
CA ALA A 204 13.85 -25.65 -7.61
C ALA A 204 13.40 -27.09 -7.24
N SER A 205 13.44 -28.03 -8.17
CA SER A 205 13.01 -29.42 -7.95
C SER A 205 14.13 -30.37 -7.48
N ASP A 206 15.30 -29.85 -7.08
CA ASP A 206 16.39 -30.70 -6.61
C ASP A 206 16.08 -31.32 -5.25
N ALA A 207 16.24 -32.64 -5.14
CA ALA A 207 15.87 -33.40 -3.94
C ALA A 207 16.65 -32.98 -2.68
N ALA A 208 17.93 -32.62 -2.81
CA ALA A 208 18.73 -32.18 -1.67
C ALA A 208 18.28 -30.78 -1.20
N VAL A 209 17.97 -29.88 -2.14
CA VAL A 209 17.44 -28.55 -1.82
C VAL A 209 16.06 -28.65 -1.16
N GLN A 210 15.17 -29.52 -1.66
CA GLN A 210 13.86 -29.76 -1.06
C GLN A 210 13.92 -30.40 0.32
N ALA A 211 14.89 -31.30 0.56
CA ALA A 211 15.14 -31.86 1.88
C ALA A 211 15.60 -30.78 2.88
N LEU A 212 16.51 -29.87 2.47
CA LEU A 212 16.94 -28.75 3.30
C LEU A 212 15.79 -27.78 3.61
N LEU A 213 14.97 -27.43 2.62
CA LEU A 213 13.79 -26.59 2.83
C LEU A 213 12.81 -27.20 3.83
N SER A 214 12.54 -28.50 3.70
CA SER A 214 11.66 -29.23 4.61
C SER A 214 12.21 -29.24 6.04
N ARG A 215 13.52 -29.47 6.19
CA ARG A 215 14.22 -29.44 7.47
C ARG A 215 14.20 -28.03 8.10
N ALA A 216 14.50 -27.00 7.32
CA ALA A 216 14.48 -25.60 7.76
C ALA A 216 13.06 -25.19 8.22
N THR A 217 12.03 -25.62 7.50
CA THR A 217 10.62 -25.36 7.87
C THR A 217 10.31 -25.94 9.25
N GLY A 218 10.80 -27.15 9.56
CA GLY A 218 10.62 -27.78 10.87
C GLY A 218 11.38 -27.07 11.99
N ILE A 219 12.62 -26.64 11.75
CA ILE A 219 13.46 -25.95 12.74
C ILE A 219 12.91 -24.56 13.07
N HIS A 220 12.46 -23.81 12.06
CA HIS A 220 12.01 -22.43 12.21
C HIS A 220 10.49 -22.31 12.43
N GLY A 221 9.79 -23.39 12.76
CA GLY A 221 8.32 -23.44 12.88
C GLY A 221 7.67 -22.39 13.81
N GLY A 222 8.45 -21.76 14.72
CA GLY A 222 7.96 -20.71 15.62
C GLY A 222 7.93 -19.29 15.03
N ASP A 223 8.64 -19.07 13.91
CA ASP A 223 8.81 -17.79 13.21
C ASP A 223 8.04 -17.82 11.88
N VAL A 224 6.81 -17.32 11.90
CA VAL A 224 5.87 -17.44 10.78
C VAL A 224 6.38 -16.74 9.51
N PRO A 225 6.92 -15.51 9.55
CA PRO A 225 7.55 -14.89 8.37
C PRO A 225 8.59 -15.79 7.68
N VAL A 226 9.47 -16.42 8.45
CA VAL A 226 10.50 -17.34 7.92
C VAL A 226 9.85 -18.60 7.34
N VAL A 227 8.88 -19.20 8.04
CA VAL A 227 8.16 -20.39 7.59
C VAL A 227 7.42 -20.13 6.27
N VAL A 228 6.73 -18.99 6.15
CA VAL A 228 6.00 -18.61 4.94
C VAL A 228 6.97 -18.53 3.75
N GLU A 229 8.12 -17.89 3.92
CA GLU A 229 9.12 -17.80 2.84
C GLU A 229 9.67 -19.19 2.46
N LEU A 230 9.99 -20.04 3.44
CA LEU A 230 10.45 -21.42 3.18
C LEU A 230 9.39 -22.25 2.43
N LEU A 231 8.12 -22.14 2.82
CA LEU A 231 7.02 -22.83 2.13
C LEU A 231 6.82 -22.32 0.69
N GLN A 232 6.97 -21.01 0.45
CA GLN A 232 6.93 -20.44 -0.89
C GLN A 232 8.08 -20.97 -1.77
N LEU A 233 9.29 -21.09 -1.21
CA LEU A 233 10.43 -21.71 -1.89
C LEU A 233 10.19 -23.19 -2.21
N ARG A 234 9.50 -23.93 -1.33
CA ARG A 234 9.07 -25.32 -1.61
C ARG A 234 8.03 -25.40 -2.72
N ILE A 235 7.04 -24.50 -2.71
CA ILE A 235 6.02 -24.40 -3.77
C ILE A 235 6.66 -24.17 -5.13
N ALA A 236 7.72 -23.35 -5.22
CA ALA A 236 8.44 -23.12 -6.47
C ALA A 236 9.10 -24.41 -7.03
N GLY A 237 9.45 -25.35 -6.14
CA GLY A 237 10.11 -26.61 -6.49
C GLY A 237 9.18 -27.77 -6.81
N THR A 238 7.93 -27.74 -6.35
CA THR A 238 7.02 -28.88 -6.53
C THR A 238 6.18 -28.77 -7.80
N GLN A 239 6.01 -29.91 -8.47
CA GLN A 239 5.17 -30.05 -9.66
C GLN A 239 3.86 -30.78 -9.34
N ASP A 240 3.75 -31.42 -8.18
CA ASP A 240 2.53 -32.09 -7.74
C ASP A 240 1.49 -31.04 -7.29
N PRO A 241 0.33 -30.94 -7.98
CA PRO A 241 -0.72 -30.03 -7.58
C PRO A 241 -1.24 -30.29 -6.16
N GLN A 242 -1.27 -31.56 -5.71
CA GLN A 242 -1.76 -31.89 -4.37
C GLN A 242 -0.81 -31.40 -3.28
N GLU A 243 0.49 -31.66 -3.43
CA GLU A 243 1.50 -31.12 -2.53
C GLU A 243 1.50 -29.58 -2.56
N ARG A 244 1.37 -28.98 -3.74
CA ARG A 244 1.31 -27.51 -3.87
C ARG A 244 0.16 -26.93 -3.07
N THR A 245 -1.04 -27.48 -3.19
CA THR A 245 -2.21 -27.05 -2.42
C THR A 245 -2.02 -27.28 -0.93
N ALA A 246 -1.40 -28.40 -0.53
CA ALA A 246 -1.09 -28.67 0.88
C ALA A 246 -0.11 -27.63 1.47
N LEU A 247 0.92 -27.22 0.72
CA LEU A 247 1.87 -26.18 1.14
C LEU A 247 1.20 -24.80 1.22
N GLN A 248 0.38 -24.45 0.22
CA GLN A 248 -0.40 -23.20 0.23
C GLN A 248 -1.33 -23.13 1.44
N ARG A 249 -1.96 -24.26 1.78
CA ARG A 249 -2.78 -24.38 2.98
C ARG A 249 -1.97 -24.19 4.26
N GLN A 250 -0.80 -24.80 4.37
CA GLN A 250 0.11 -24.59 5.52
C GLN A 250 0.50 -23.12 5.71
N ILE A 251 0.73 -22.38 4.61
CA ILE A 251 1.01 -20.93 4.67
C ILE A 251 -0.17 -20.19 5.33
N VAL A 252 -1.39 -20.41 4.84
CA VAL A 252 -2.57 -19.72 5.35
C VAL A 252 -2.86 -20.09 6.81
N GLU A 253 -2.74 -21.37 7.17
CA GLU A 253 -2.93 -21.84 8.55
C GLU A 253 -1.88 -21.26 9.51
N ALA A 254 -0.63 -21.10 9.06
CA ALA A 254 0.42 -20.43 9.82
C ALA A 254 0.11 -18.94 10.04
N LEU A 255 -0.34 -18.23 9.01
CA LEU A 255 -0.76 -16.82 9.09
C LEU A 255 -1.96 -16.63 10.02
N LEU A 256 -2.96 -17.52 9.94
CA LEU A 256 -4.11 -17.52 10.85
C LEU A 256 -3.69 -17.73 12.30
N THR A 257 -2.79 -18.69 12.55
CA THR A 257 -2.26 -18.98 13.89
C THR A 257 -1.42 -17.81 14.42
N GLU A 258 -0.63 -17.17 13.56
CA GLU A 258 0.13 -15.98 13.92
C GLU A 258 -0.78 -14.82 14.29
N ALA A 259 -1.87 -14.60 13.55
CA ALA A 259 -2.81 -13.53 13.82
C ALA A 259 -3.39 -13.60 15.25
N GLU A 260 -3.61 -14.80 15.79
CA GLU A 260 -4.09 -15.02 17.16
C GLU A 260 -3.11 -14.55 18.25
N ARG A 261 -1.84 -14.30 17.92
CA ARG A 261 -0.86 -13.71 18.86
C ARG A 261 -1.05 -12.21 19.05
N PHE A 262 -1.83 -11.56 18.19
CA PHE A 262 -2.05 -10.13 18.21
C PHE A 262 -3.46 -9.77 18.72
N THR A 263 -3.61 -8.53 19.15
CA THR A 263 -4.90 -7.96 19.57
C THR A 263 -5.20 -6.69 18.77
N GLY A 264 -6.43 -6.20 18.87
CA GLY A 264 -6.84 -4.97 18.21
C GLY A 264 -6.71 -5.01 16.70
N PHE A 265 -6.50 -3.84 16.11
CA PHE A 265 -6.41 -3.69 14.67
C PHE A 265 -5.24 -4.48 14.05
N VAL A 266 -4.15 -4.71 14.78
CA VAL A 266 -3.04 -5.55 14.29
C VAL A 266 -3.52 -6.98 14.00
N ARG A 267 -4.41 -7.53 14.82
CA ARG A 267 -5.02 -8.84 14.55
C ARG A 267 -5.85 -8.82 13.26
N VAL A 268 -6.65 -7.78 13.06
CA VAL A 268 -7.46 -7.59 11.84
C VAL A 268 -6.56 -7.56 10.61
N ASP A 269 -5.48 -6.79 10.64
CA ASP A 269 -4.51 -6.68 9.54
C ASP A 269 -3.89 -8.06 9.19
N ARG A 270 -3.46 -8.82 10.21
CA ARG A 270 -2.90 -10.17 10.02
C ARG A 270 -3.93 -11.16 9.47
N LEU A 271 -5.17 -11.11 9.95
CA LEU A 271 -6.26 -11.94 9.39
C LEU A 271 -6.59 -11.54 7.95
N ASN A 272 -6.53 -10.26 7.61
CA ASN A 272 -6.73 -9.79 6.23
C ASN A 272 -5.61 -10.26 5.30
N ALA A 273 -4.36 -10.31 5.77
CA ALA A 273 -3.25 -10.91 5.03
C ALA A 273 -3.47 -12.42 4.80
N ALA A 274 -3.95 -13.14 5.82
CA ALA A 274 -4.32 -14.56 5.69
C ALA A 274 -5.47 -14.78 4.69
N ALA A 275 -6.52 -13.96 4.75
CA ALA A 275 -7.64 -14.01 3.81
C ALA A 275 -7.19 -13.72 2.37
N THR A 276 -6.32 -12.73 2.18
CA THR A 276 -5.74 -12.39 0.87
C THR A 276 -4.95 -13.58 0.30
N ALA A 277 -4.08 -14.19 1.10
CA ALA A 277 -3.35 -15.39 0.70
C ALA A 277 -4.29 -16.56 0.36
N ALA A 278 -5.31 -16.81 1.19
CA ALA A 278 -6.30 -17.87 0.96
C ALA A 278 -7.06 -17.67 -0.36
N ARG A 279 -7.53 -16.44 -0.63
CA ARG A 279 -8.18 -16.06 -1.88
C ARG A 279 -7.26 -16.31 -3.08
N ASP A 280 -6.01 -15.84 -2.99
CA ASP A 280 -5.05 -15.94 -4.10
C ASP A 280 -4.65 -17.40 -4.38
N TYR A 281 -4.75 -18.28 -3.39
CA TYR A 281 -4.55 -19.73 -3.53
C TYR A 281 -5.84 -20.51 -3.85
N GLY A 282 -7.01 -19.87 -3.87
CA GLY A 282 -8.30 -20.53 -4.13
C GLY A 282 -8.79 -21.43 -2.98
N LEU A 283 -8.40 -21.14 -1.74
CA LEU A 283 -8.77 -21.87 -0.53
C LEU A 283 -10.00 -21.22 0.14
N GLU A 284 -11.19 -21.47 -0.41
CA GLU A 284 -12.45 -20.81 0.01
C GLU A 284 -12.78 -21.03 1.50
N ASP A 285 -12.52 -22.23 2.03
CA ASP A 285 -12.81 -22.56 3.42
C ASP A 285 -11.96 -21.75 4.41
N LEU A 286 -10.67 -21.57 4.12
CA LEU A 286 -9.77 -20.73 4.93
C LEU A 286 -10.01 -19.24 4.72
N PHE A 287 -10.43 -18.85 3.52
CA PHE A 287 -10.86 -17.48 3.24
C PHE A 287 -12.06 -17.09 4.11
N ASP A 288 -13.06 -17.96 4.18
CA ASP A 288 -14.23 -17.75 5.03
C ASP A 288 -13.88 -17.83 6.51
N ASP A 289 -13.02 -18.76 6.96
CA ASP A 289 -12.53 -18.81 8.34
C ASP A 289 -11.85 -17.50 8.77
N ALA A 290 -10.93 -16.98 7.94
CA ALA A 290 -10.27 -15.69 8.20
C ALA A 290 -11.29 -14.55 8.36
N ARG A 291 -12.32 -14.52 7.51
CA ARG A 291 -13.38 -13.50 7.54
C ARG A 291 -14.28 -13.62 8.76
N VAL A 292 -14.66 -14.83 9.14
CA VAL A 292 -15.44 -15.08 10.36
C VAL A 292 -14.67 -14.62 11.59
N ARG A 293 -13.36 -14.90 11.66
CA ARG A 293 -12.50 -14.42 12.76
C ARG A 293 -12.38 -12.90 12.78
N MET A 294 -12.28 -12.24 11.62
CA MET A 294 -12.30 -10.77 11.55
C MET A 294 -13.63 -10.21 12.05
N GLN A 295 -14.77 -10.76 11.58
CA GLN A 295 -16.10 -10.32 11.98
C GLN A 295 -16.39 -10.49 13.48
N ALA A 296 -15.73 -11.44 14.13
CA ALA A 296 -15.86 -11.67 15.56
C ALA A 296 -15.17 -10.61 16.43
N ILE A 297 -14.33 -9.74 15.84
CA ILE A 297 -13.66 -8.65 16.56
C ILE A 297 -14.64 -7.47 16.67
N ALA A 298 -14.97 -7.07 17.90
CA ALA A 298 -15.87 -5.94 18.10
C ALA A 298 -15.14 -4.60 17.85
N PRO A 299 -15.85 -3.52 17.42
CA PRO A 299 -15.22 -2.23 17.15
C PRO A 299 -14.44 -1.64 18.34
N ASP A 300 -14.92 -1.83 19.57
CA ASP A 300 -14.27 -1.40 20.81
C ASP A 300 -12.98 -2.19 21.13
N GLN A 301 -12.84 -3.39 20.56
CA GLN A 301 -11.64 -4.22 20.72
C GLN A 301 -10.50 -3.82 19.79
N LEU A 302 -10.71 -2.92 18.83
CA LEU A 302 -9.70 -2.53 17.85
C LEU A 302 -8.50 -1.80 18.46
N GLY A 303 -8.60 -1.30 19.68
CA GLY A 303 -7.52 -0.57 20.36
C GLY A 303 -7.23 0.78 19.71
N MET A 304 -8.22 1.37 19.06
CA MET A 304 -8.13 2.68 18.42
C MET A 304 -8.30 3.79 19.47
N GLU A 305 -7.54 4.88 19.33
CA GLU A 305 -7.74 6.09 20.11
C GLU A 305 -8.56 7.10 19.31
N SER A 306 -9.53 7.74 19.98
CA SER A 306 -10.34 8.78 19.36
C SER A 306 -9.78 10.16 19.70
N PHE A 307 -9.61 10.99 18.67
CA PHE A 307 -9.33 12.41 18.82
C PHE A 307 -10.62 13.19 18.67
N HIS A 308 -10.92 14.02 19.66
CA HIS A 308 -12.08 14.90 19.63
C HIS A 308 -11.64 16.34 19.42
N PHE A 309 -12.31 17.03 18.50
CA PHE A 309 -12.08 18.44 18.21
C PHE A 309 -13.41 19.17 18.35
N GLU A 310 -13.43 20.15 19.25
CA GLU A 310 -14.57 21.04 19.43
C GLU A 310 -14.30 22.34 18.67
N PHE A 311 -15.28 22.79 17.89
CA PHE A 311 -15.25 24.09 17.25
C PHE A 311 -16.43 24.93 17.76
N PRO A 312 -16.17 26.10 18.38
CA PRO A 312 -17.25 26.96 18.84
C PRO A 312 -17.93 27.62 17.63
N LEU A 313 -19.24 27.40 17.48
CA LEU A 313 -20.07 28.18 16.58
C LEU A 313 -20.76 29.29 17.36
N ARG A 314 -20.61 30.54 16.91
CA ARG A 314 -21.27 31.63 17.59
C ARG A 314 -22.72 31.74 17.14
N ARG A 315 -23.63 31.96 18.10
CA ARG A 315 -25.07 32.07 17.83
C ARG A 315 -25.39 33.20 16.83
N ASP A 316 -24.71 34.33 16.95
CA ASP A 316 -24.89 35.48 16.05
C ASP A 316 -24.52 35.14 14.60
N GLU A 317 -23.50 34.30 14.37
CA GLU A 317 -23.14 33.85 13.02
C GLU A 317 -24.23 32.98 12.38
N ILE A 318 -24.86 32.11 13.17
CA ILE A 318 -25.96 31.25 12.73
C ILE A 318 -27.22 32.08 12.43
N GLU A 319 -27.56 33.02 13.31
CA GLU A 319 -28.70 33.92 13.14
C GLU A 319 -28.53 34.84 11.92
N ASP A 320 -27.33 35.40 11.73
CA ASP A 320 -26.99 36.22 10.56
C ASP A 320 -27.08 35.40 9.25
N TYR A 321 -26.63 34.15 9.27
CA TYR A 321 -26.77 33.26 8.13
C TYR A 321 -28.24 32.94 7.83
N SER A 322 -29.03 32.64 8.86
CA SER A 322 -30.47 32.40 8.73
C SER A 322 -31.20 33.60 8.14
N GLN A 323 -30.91 34.81 8.63
CA GLN A 323 -31.49 36.04 8.13
C GLN A 323 -31.08 36.33 6.68
N ARG A 324 -29.85 36.00 6.29
CA ARG A 324 -29.38 36.15 4.90
C ARG A 324 -30.11 35.23 3.92
N VAL A 325 -30.40 33.99 4.33
CA VAL A 325 -31.05 32.98 3.47
C VAL A 325 -32.57 33.16 3.46
N LEU A 326 -33.19 33.34 4.64
CA LEU A 326 -34.63 33.28 4.82
C LEU A 326 -35.29 34.63 5.09
N GLY A 327 -34.51 35.70 5.36
CA GLY A 327 -35.04 36.99 5.79
C GLY A 327 -36.01 37.64 4.80
N GLN A 328 -35.83 37.38 3.51
CA GLN A 328 -36.72 37.88 2.45
C GLN A 328 -37.87 36.94 2.09
N ALA A 329 -37.83 35.69 2.54
CA ALA A 329 -38.90 34.74 2.25
C ALA A 329 -40.15 35.11 3.05
N GLN A 330 -41.27 35.39 2.37
CA GLN A 330 -42.55 35.71 3.00
C GLN A 330 -43.53 34.53 2.96
N THR A 331 -43.30 33.57 2.06
CA THR A 331 -44.12 32.37 1.91
C THR A 331 -43.28 31.11 2.10
N LEU A 332 -43.96 30.01 2.44
CA LEU A 332 -43.34 28.68 2.52
C LEU A 332 -42.61 28.31 1.22
N GLY A 333 -43.24 28.56 0.07
CA GLY A 333 -42.62 28.27 -1.24
C GLY A 333 -41.35 29.09 -1.48
N GLN A 334 -41.32 30.37 -1.07
CA GLN A 334 -40.11 31.20 -1.16
C GLN A 334 -39.00 30.69 -0.24
N ALA A 335 -39.33 30.27 0.98
CA ALA A 335 -38.36 29.71 1.91
C ALA A 335 -37.74 28.42 1.36
N PHE A 336 -38.57 27.50 0.87
CA PHE A 336 -38.10 26.25 0.26
C PHE A 336 -37.31 26.47 -1.03
N SER A 337 -37.69 27.45 -1.84
CA SER A 337 -36.91 27.86 -3.02
C SER A 337 -35.53 28.38 -2.62
N ALA A 338 -35.44 29.20 -1.56
CA ALA A 338 -34.17 29.69 -1.04
C ALA A 338 -33.28 28.55 -0.53
N LEU A 339 -33.86 27.59 0.21
CA LEU A 339 -33.13 26.40 0.68
C LEU A 339 -32.63 25.52 -0.48
N ALA A 340 -33.48 25.23 -1.47
CA ALA A 340 -33.09 24.40 -2.62
C ALA A 340 -32.02 25.06 -3.51
N SER A 341 -31.90 26.39 -3.41
CA SER A 341 -30.94 27.23 -4.14
C SER A 341 -29.63 27.46 -3.38
N LEU A 342 -29.45 26.85 -2.19
CA LEU A 342 -28.18 26.88 -1.48
C LEU A 342 -27.07 26.24 -2.34
N PRO A 343 -25.80 26.64 -2.13
CA PRO A 343 -24.66 25.89 -2.64
C PRO A 343 -24.67 24.44 -2.11
N ALA A 344 -24.05 23.51 -2.84
CA ALA A 344 -23.92 22.14 -2.40
C ALA A 344 -23.20 22.08 -1.03
N PRO A 345 -23.75 21.35 -0.03
CA PRO A 345 -23.17 21.34 1.32
C PRO A 345 -21.75 20.77 1.41
N CYS A 346 -21.31 20.00 0.42
CA CYS A 346 -19.92 19.54 0.33
C CYS A 346 -18.94 20.63 -0.14
N GLY A 347 -19.41 21.84 -0.46
CA GLY A 347 -18.58 22.87 -1.06
C GLY A 347 -18.22 22.57 -2.52
N THR A 348 -17.26 23.33 -3.06
CA THR A 348 -16.87 23.22 -4.47
C THR A 348 -15.63 22.35 -4.63
N ARG A 349 -15.50 21.71 -5.80
CA ARG A 349 -14.28 20.95 -6.15
C ARG A 349 -13.01 21.81 -6.08
N GLN A 350 -13.10 23.08 -6.48
CA GLN A 350 -11.94 23.98 -6.45
C GLN A 350 -11.44 24.20 -5.01
N ALA A 351 -12.34 24.44 -4.06
CA ALA A 351 -11.97 24.65 -2.67
C ALA A 351 -11.32 23.40 -2.05
N ALA A 352 -11.84 22.22 -2.38
CA ALA A 352 -11.24 20.94 -1.97
C ALA A 352 -9.82 20.77 -2.51
N GLN A 353 -9.60 21.07 -3.80
CA GLN A 353 -8.28 20.99 -4.44
C GLN A 353 -7.28 21.98 -3.84
N GLU A 354 -7.72 23.21 -3.54
CA GLU A 354 -6.89 24.22 -2.88
C GLU A 354 -6.55 23.82 -1.44
N HIS A 355 -7.44 23.11 -0.74
CA HIS A 355 -7.15 22.54 0.57
C HIS A 355 -6.12 21.40 0.48
N ALA A 356 -6.34 20.41 -0.39
CA ALA A 356 -5.43 19.29 -0.57
C ALA A 356 -4.01 19.74 -0.96
N ARG A 357 -3.88 20.76 -1.84
CA ARG A 357 -2.57 21.34 -2.19
C ARG A 357 -1.87 21.97 -1.00
N ARG A 358 -2.59 22.69 -0.14
CA ARG A 358 -2.02 23.29 1.08
C ARG A 358 -1.54 22.21 2.03
N LEU A 359 -2.37 21.19 2.27
CA LEU A 359 -2.01 20.07 3.14
C LEU A 359 -0.78 19.32 2.62
N ALA A 360 -0.69 19.08 1.31
CA ALA A 360 0.50 18.47 0.71
C ALA A 360 1.77 19.32 0.85
N SER A 361 1.66 20.65 0.87
CA SER A 361 2.80 21.55 1.05
C SER A 361 3.25 21.72 2.51
N GLU A 362 2.35 21.53 3.46
CA GLU A 362 2.58 21.77 4.89
C GLU A 362 2.78 20.47 5.69
N GLY A 363 2.20 19.36 5.23
CA GLY A 363 2.13 18.06 5.91
C GLY A 363 3.20 17.07 5.47
N LEU A 364 4.47 17.32 5.82
CA LEU A 364 5.56 16.37 5.53
C LEU A 364 5.35 15.00 6.21
N LEU A 365 4.70 14.93 7.38
CA LEU A 365 4.49 13.65 8.07
C LEU A 365 3.32 12.84 7.49
N SER A 366 2.24 13.51 7.06
CA SER A 366 1.06 12.84 6.48
C SER A 366 1.33 12.17 5.13
N SER A 367 2.41 12.57 4.45
CA SER A 367 2.87 11.92 3.20
C SER A 367 3.75 10.68 3.42
N PHE A 368 4.11 10.34 4.67
CA PHE A 368 4.88 9.12 4.98
C PHE A 368 4.11 8.09 5.81
N ILE A 369 3.00 8.47 6.44
CA ILE A 369 2.22 7.57 7.30
C ILE A 369 1.09 6.95 6.47
N PRO A 370 1.10 5.62 6.24
CA PRO A 370 -0.02 4.95 5.61
C PRO A 370 -1.28 5.06 6.47
N SER A 371 -2.41 5.27 5.83
CA SER A 371 -3.72 5.27 6.46
C SER A 371 -4.57 4.16 5.89
N ILE A 372 -5.49 3.65 6.70
CA ILE A 372 -6.45 2.64 6.30
C ILE A 372 -7.81 3.02 6.87
N ARG A 373 -8.85 2.84 6.05
CA ARG A 373 -10.23 3.08 6.47
C ARG A 373 -10.85 1.73 6.84
N ILE A 374 -11.56 1.73 7.96
CA ILE A 374 -12.28 0.57 8.47
C ILE A 374 -13.77 0.83 8.24
N ASN A 375 -14.50 -0.18 7.78
CA ASN A 375 -15.94 -0.07 7.61
C ASN A 375 -16.61 0.19 8.98
N ALA A 376 -17.65 1.03 9.01
CA ALA A 376 -18.46 1.22 10.21
C ALA A 376 -19.24 -0.06 10.58
N ALA A 377 -19.63 -0.86 9.59
CA ALA A 377 -20.42 -2.09 9.76
C ALA A 377 -19.63 -3.30 10.28
N GLY A 378 -18.36 -3.11 10.64
CA GLY A 378 -17.48 -4.16 11.16
C GLY A 378 -16.01 -3.86 10.88
N PRO A 379 -15.08 -4.54 11.57
CA PRO A 379 -13.65 -4.25 11.55
C PRO A 379 -12.97 -4.73 10.26
N VAL A 380 -13.51 -4.38 9.09
CA VAL A 380 -12.98 -4.79 7.80
C VAL A 380 -12.33 -3.58 7.14
N PRO A 381 -11.03 -3.67 6.82
CA PRO A 381 -10.39 -2.71 5.93
C PRO A 381 -11.15 -2.58 4.61
N VAL A 382 -11.55 -1.37 4.24
CA VAL A 382 -12.22 -1.13 2.94
C VAL A 382 -11.22 -1.04 1.79
N ALA A 383 -9.95 -0.83 2.09
CA ALA A 383 -8.84 -0.77 1.14
C ALA A 383 -7.52 -1.16 1.83
N GLU A 384 -6.47 -1.39 1.03
CA GLU A 384 -5.11 -1.58 1.55
C GLU A 384 -4.58 -0.31 2.22
N ALA A 385 -3.77 -0.47 3.26
CA ALA A 385 -3.09 0.64 3.91
C ALA A 385 -2.15 1.33 2.91
N ARG A 386 -2.36 2.62 2.69
CA ARG A 386 -1.53 3.40 1.77
C ARG A 386 -1.38 4.84 2.23
N VAL A 387 -0.32 5.49 1.76
CA VAL A 387 -0.15 6.93 1.93
C VAL A 387 -1.33 7.65 1.28
N ARG A 388 -1.84 8.67 1.98
CA ARG A 388 -2.94 9.49 1.49
C ARG A 388 -2.52 10.25 0.23
N THR A 389 -3.44 10.32 -0.71
CA THR A 389 -3.31 11.07 -1.95
C THR A 389 -4.11 12.37 -1.84
N ALA A 390 -3.82 13.33 -2.73
CA ALA A 390 -4.61 14.56 -2.81
C ALA A 390 -6.12 14.28 -2.99
N ALA A 391 -6.49 13.20 -3.66
CA ALA A 391 -7.90 12.82 -3.84
C ALA A 391 -8.57 12.37 -2.52
N ASP A 392 -7.81 11.76 -1.60
CA ASP A 392 -8.31 11.39 -0.28
C ASP A 392 -8.54 12.65 0.57
N ASP A 393 -7.61 13.60 0.50
CA ASP A 393 -7.70 14.89 1.20
C ASP A 393 -8.85 15.75 0.65
N GLU A 394 -9.05 15.76 -0.67
CA GLU A 394 -10.22 16.38 -1.31
C GLU A 394 -11.53 15.76 -0.78
N SER A 395 -11.59 14.44 -0.69
CA SER A 395 -12.78 13.72 -0.21
C SER A 395 -13.07 13.99 1.27
N GLU A 396 -12.06 13.96 2.13
CA GLU A 396 -12.19 14.29 3.56
C GLU A 396 -12.64 15.75 3.76
N TRP A 397 -12.11 16.67 2.97
CA TRP A 397 -12.52 18.07 3.01
C TRP A 397 -14.01 18.20 2.69
N HIS A 398 -14.51 17.52 1.65
CA HIS A 398 -15.91 17.54 1.28
C HIS A 398 -16.82 17.02 2.40
N VAL A 399 -16.46 15.90 3.03
CA VAL A 399 -17.22 15.35 4.16
C VAL A 399 -17.20 16.29 5.36
N THR A 400 -16.06 16.89 5.67
CA THR A 400 -15.93 17.88 6.74
C THR A 400 -16.79 19.11 6.48
N ALA A 401 -16.78 19.62 5.25
CA ALA A 401 -17.65 20.72 4.83
C ALA A 401 -19.13 20.38 4.97
N MET A 402 -19.54 19.15 4.62
CA MET A 402 -20.91 18.66 4.81
C MET A 402 -21.29 18.65 6.30
N MET A 403 -20.42 18.12 7.17
CA MET A 403 -20.67 18.04 8.61
C MET A 403 -20.84 19.43 9.23
N ILE A 404 -20.00 20.40 8.86
CA ILE A 404 -20.13 21.78 9.34
C ILE A 404 -21.42 22.43 8.79
N THR A 405 -21.66 22.29 7.48
CA THR A 405 -22.83 22.90 6.83
C THR A 405 -24.14 22.32 7.35
N SER A 406 -24.15 21.04 7.76
CA SER A 406 -25.32 20.35 8.30
C SER A 406 -25.96 21.09 9.48
N VAL A 407 -25.14 21.72 10.34
CA VAL A 407 -25.61 22.48 11.50
C VAL A 407 -26.40 23.71 11.07
N TYR A 408 -25.94 24.42 10.04
CA TYR A 408 -26.65 25.56 9.47
C TYR A 408 -27.94 25.13 8.79
N VAL A 409 -27.91 24.03 8.03
CA VAL A 409 -29.09 23.50 7.34
C VAL A 409 -30.15 23.05 8.34
N HIS A 410 -29.74 22.40 9.43
CA HIS A 410 -30.62 22.05 10.54
C HIS A 410 -31.32 23.30 11.09
N HIS A 411 -30.56 24.33 11.47
CA HIS A 411 -31.12 25.57 11.99
C HIS A 411 -32.06 26.28 11.00
N LEU A 412 -31.71 26.29 9.72
CA LEU A 412 -32.57 26.84 8.66
C LEU A 412 -33.91 26.08 8.56
N LEU A 413 -33.88 24.74 8.60
CA LEU A 413 -35.10 23.93 8.55
C LEU A 413 -35.96 24.15 9.81
N GLU A 414 -35.36 24.23 11.00
CA GLU A 414 -36.08 24.56 12.23
C GLU A 414 -36.74 25.95 12.12
N THR A 415 -36.00 26.95 11.63
CA THR A 415 -36.53 28.31 11.42
C THR A 415 -37.73 28.30 10.48
N VAL A 416 -37.70 27.49 9.41
CA VAL A 416 -38.84 27.33 8.49
C VAL A 416 -40.02 26.63 9.16
N GLY A 417 -39.76 25.58 9.96
CA GLY A 417 -40.78 24.88 10.74
C GLY A 417 -41.49 25.81 11.70
N ASP A 418 -40.73 26.52 12.53
CA ASP A 418 -41.24 27.46 13.53
C ASP A 418 -42.01 28.62 12.90
N ARG A 419 -41.51 29.15 11.78
CA ARG A 419 -42.08 30.34 11.15
C ARG A 419 -43.38 30.05 10.40
N PHE A 420 -43.49 28.90 9.75
CA PHE A 420 -44.59 28.61 8.82
C PHE A 420 -45.52 27.47 9.27
N ASP A 421 -45.08 26.62 10.22
CA ASP A 421 -45.76 25.39 10.68
C ASP A 421 -46.58 24.68 9.58
N PRO A 422 -45.92 24.22 8.51
CA PRO A 422 -46.63 23.79 7.32
C PRO A 422 -47.30 22.44 7.54
N THR A 423 -48.55 22.32 7.11
CA THR A 423 -49.29 21.04 7.12
C THR A 423 -48.76 20.10 6.03
N THR A 424 -48.96 18.79 6.21
CA THR A 424 -48.63 17.78 5.21
C THR A 424 -49.25 18.08 3.84
N ALA A 425 -50.47 18.63 3.81
CA ALA A 425 -51.16 18.97 2.56
C ALA A 425 -50.48 20.14 1.83
N GLN A 426 -50.09 21.20 2.55
CA GLN A 426 -49.37 22.34 1.97
C GLN A 426 -48.00 21.92 1.41
N LEU A 427 -47.27 21.07 2.14
CA LEU A 427 -46.00 20.52 1.68
C LEU A 427 -46.18 19.61 0.46
N ALA A 428 -47.19 18.73 0.48
CA ALA A 428 -47.47 17.85 -0.65
C ALA A 428 -47.83 18.64 -1.91
N GLN A 429 -48.59 19.72 -1.78
CA GLN A 429 -48.88 20.63 -2.88
C GLN A 429 -47.58 21.27 -3.40
N LEU A 430 -46.72 21.73 -2.51
CA LEU A 430 -45.45 22.37 -2.86
C LEU A 430 -44.49 21.42 -3.59
N PHE A 431 -44.44 20.14 -3.19
CA PHE A 431 -43.53 19.15 -3.77
C PHE A 431 -44.05 18.46 -5.04
N THR A 432 -45.30 18.69 -5.43
CA THR A 432 -45.90 18.02 -6.59
C THR A 432 -45.36 18.63 -7.88
N ALA A 433 -44.72 17.80 -8.70
CA ALA A 433 -44.14 18.18 -9.99
C ALA A 433 -44.52 17.15 -11.05
N ASP A 434 -45.79 17.11 -11.45
CA ASP A 434 -46.29 16.11 -12.40
C ASP A 434 -45.64 16.25 -13.78
N PRO A 435 -45.27 15.14 -14.47
CA PRO A 435 -45.50 13.74 -14.06
C PRO A 435 -44.36 13.12 -13.22
N ILE A 436 -43.31 13.88 -12.88
CA ILE A 436 -42.10 13.37 -12.22
C ILE A 436 -42.38 13.03 -10.74
N ILE A 437 -43.03 13.94 -10.01
CA ILE A 437 -43.42 13.77 -8.61
C ILE A 437 -44.92 13.84 -8.48
N THR A 438 -45.57 12.67 -8.47
CA THR A 438 -47.02 12.56 -8.30
C THR A 438 -47.45 12.97 -6.88
N GLY A 439 -48.71 13.38 -6.71
CA GLY A 439 -49.25 13.76 -5.39
C GLY A 439 -49.06 12.71 -4.29
N ILE A 440 -49.08 11.41 -4.63
CA ILE A 440 -48.79 10.31 -3.68
C ILE A 440 -47.32 10.34 -3.23
N ARG A 441 -46.38 10.55 -4.16
CA ARG A 441 -44.94 10.65 -3.83
C ARG A 441 -44.66 11.93 -3.02
N ALA A 442 -45.25 13.04 -3.43
CA ALA A 442 -45.16 14.33 -2.74
C ALA A 442 -45.69 14.23 -1.29
N THR A 443 -46.82 13.55 -1.07
CA THR A 443 -47.38 13.33 0.28
C THR A 443 -46.44 12.52 1.17
N LYS A 444 -45.76 11.50 0.62
CA LYS A 444 -44.77 10.72 1.39
C LYS A 444 -43.57 11.59 1.76
N LEU A 445 -43.07 12.41 0.84
CA LEU A 445 -41.99 13.34 1.14
C LEU A 445 -42.41 14.39 2.19
N ALA A 446 -43.62 14.95 2.08
CA ALA A 446 -44.20 15.85 3.07
C ALA A 446 -44.24 15.26 4.50
N ARG A 447 -44.51 13.95 4.63
CA ARG A 447 -44.47 13.27 5.93
C ARG A 447 -43.06 13.22 6.52
N ALA A 448 -42.01 13.05 5.70
CA ALA A 448 -40.64 13.06 6.21
C ALA A 448 -40.30 14.40 6.87
N PHE A 449 -40.69 15.52 6.25
CA PHE A 449 -40.54 16.85 6.85
C PHE A 449 -41.32 17.01 8.16
N ARG A 450 -42.57 16.51 8.21
CA ARG A 450 -43.36 16.55 9.45
C ARG A 450 -42.74 15.71 10.57
N TYR A 451 -42.20 14.54 10.27
CA TYR A 451 -41.50 13.73 11.27
C TYR A 451 -40.26 14.44 11.79
N TYR A 452 -39.47 15.05 10.91
CA TYR A 452 -38.31 15.83 11.30
C TYR A 452 -38.66 16.95 12.30
N TRP A 453 -39.65 17.79 11.99
CA TRP A 453 -40.09 18.86 12.92
C TRP A 453 -40.81 18.35 14.16
N SER A 454 -41.20 17.07 14.19
CA SER A 454 -41.76 16.44 15.39
C SER A 454 -40.70 15.75 16.26
N GLY A 455 -39.42 15.79 15.85
CA GLY A 455 -38.31 15.11 16.52
C GLY A 455 -38.19 13.61 16.20
N GLU A 456 -39.01 13.10 15.27
CA GLU A 456 -39.03 11.69 14.86
C GLU A 456 -38.02 11.46 13.72
N TYR A 457 -36.72 11.59 14.04
CA TYR A 457 -35.65 11.65 13.04
C TYR A 457 -35.46 10.35 12.24
N ASP A 458 -35.54 9.18 12.88
CA ASP A 458 -35.43 7.88 12.20
C ASP A 458 -36.54 7.69 11.16
N ALA A 459 -37.77 8.07 11.53
CA ALA A 459 -38.93 8.02 10.65
C ALA A 459 -38.79 8.98 9.46
N ALA A 460 -38.26 10.19 9.70
CA ALA A 460 -37.95 11.14 8.64
C ALA A 460 -36.90 10.56 7.67
N PHE A 461 -35.85 9.94 8.18
CA PHE A 461 -34.75 9.36 7.41
C PHE A 461 -35.20 8.20 6.51
N ALA A 462 -35.87 7.21 7.12
CA ALA A 462 -36.37 6.00 6.45
C ALA A 462 -37.37 6.33 5.33
N ILE A 463 -38.10 7.44 5.47
CA ILE A 463 -39.04 7.90 4.44
C ILE A 463 -38.32 8.72 3.37
N ALA A 464 -37.44 9.66 3.73
CA ALA A 464 -36.81 10.58 2.80
C ALA A 464 -35.86 9.88 1.82
N LEU A 465 -34.99 8.98 2.31
CA LEU A 465 -33.94 8.34 1.50
C LEU A 465 -34.50 7.64 0.25
N PRO A 466 -35.49 6.73 0.32
CA PRO A 466 -36.05 6.11 -0.87
C PRO A 466 -36.81 7.10 -1.78
N ARG A 467 -37.24 8.26 -1.27
CA ARG A 467 -37.90 9.29 -2.11
C ARG A 467 -36.89 10.00 -3.00
N ILE A 468 -35.69 10.30 -2.50
CA ILE A 468 -34.62 10.90 -3.31
C ILE A 468 -34.32 10.00 -4.51
N GLU A 469 -34.10 8.70 -4.28
CA GLU A 469 -33.87 7.73 -5.36
C GLU A 469 -35.05 7.71 -6.35
N GLY A 470 -36.28 7.66 -5.83
CA GLY A 470 -37.48 7.64 -6.67
C GLY A 470 -37.64 8.90 -7.54
N ILE A 471 -37.30 10.08 -7.02
CA ILE A 471 -37.36 11.35 -7.74
C ILE A 471 -36.28 11.37 -8.84
N LEU A 472 -35.02 11.09 -8.49
CA LEU A 472 -33.93 11.00 -9.47
C LEU A 472 -34.27 10.06 -10.62
N ARG A 473 -34.83 8.89 -10.31
CA ARG A 473 -35.21 7.89 -11.30
C ARG A 473 -36.25 8.41 -12.30
N GLU A 474 -37.32 9.05 -11.83
CA GLU A 474 -38.35 9.59 -12.73
C GLU A 474 -37.85 10.83 -13.49
N THR A 475 -37.00 11.67 -12.88
CA THR A 475 -36.39 12.80 -13.58
C THR A 475 -35.56 12.32 -14.77
N LEU A 476 -34.66 11.34 -14.56
CA LEU A 476 -33.86 10.75 -15.65
C LEU A 476 -34.75 10.14 -16.73
N ARG A 477 -35.80 9.41 -16.33
CA ARG A 477 -36.78 8.83 -17.26
C ARG A 477 -37.49 9.91 -18.07
N TYR A 478 -37.87 11.02 -17.44
CA TYR A 478 -38.53 12.15 -18.11
C TYR A 478 -37.61 12.77 -19.17
N HIS A 479 -36.31 12.91 -18.88
CA HIS A 479 -35.29 13.32 -19.85
C HIS A 479 -34.87 12.22 -20.84
N ARG A 480 -35.56 11.07 -20.86
CA ARG A 480 -35.27 9.91 -21.73
C ARG A 480 -33.87 9.33 -21.55
N ILE A 481 -33.29 9.48 -20.38
CA ILE A 481 -32.02 8.87 -20.01
C ILE A 481 -32.30 7.42 -19.58
N PRO A 482 -31.63 6.41 -20.16
CA PRO A 482 -31.93 5.01 -19.90
C PRO A 482 -31.53 4.59 -18.48
N ILE A 483 -32.49 4.00 -17.75
CA ILE A 483 -32.34 3.54 -16.35
C ILE A 483 -32.65 2.04 -16.16
N ILE A 484 -32.83 1.31 -17.26
CA ILE A 484 -33.09 -0.13 -17.29
C ILE A 484 -32.09 -0.74 -18.27
N GLN A 485 -31.43 -1.81 -17.83
CA GLN A 485 -30.57 -2.64 -18.67
C GLN A 485 -31.35 -3.90 -19.09
N PRO A 486 -31.55 -4.15 -20.39
CA PRO A 486 -32.18 -5.37 -20.86
C PRO A 486 -31.30 -6.59 -20.53
N PRO A 487 -31.88 -7.80 -20.45
CA PRO A 487 -31.10 -9.02 -20.27
C PRO A 487 -30.14 -9.23 -21.45
N GLN A 488 -28.93 -9.73 -21.16
CA GLN A 488 -27.92 -10.05 -22.17
C GLN A 488 -27.32 -11.44 -21.91
N GLY A 489 -27.55 -12.39 -22.81
CA GLY A 489 -27.17 -13.79 -22.60
C GLY A 489 -27.86 -14.38 -21.37
N ASP A 490 -27.08 -14.95 -20.45
CA ASP A 490 -27.58 -15.52 -19.18
C ASP A 490 -27.78 -14.45 -18.07
N SER A 491 -27.43 -13.19 -18.32
CA SER A 491 -27.61 -12.11 -17.34
C SER A 491 -29.04 -11.58 -17.34
N ARG A 492 -29.69 -11.60 -16.17
CA ARG A 492 -31.03 -11.00 -15.97
C ARG A 492 -30.97 -9.49 -16.18
N GLY A 493 -32.02 -8.92 -16.78
CA GLY A 493 -32.16 -7.46 -16.88
C GLY A 493 -32.16 -6.81 -15.49
N ARG A 494 -31.55 -5.63 -15.38
CA ARG A 494 -31.32 -4.93 -14.11
C ARG A 494 -31.86 -3.51 -14.16
N VAL A 495 -32.32 -3.04 -13.01
CA VAL A 495 -32.63 -1.63 -12.79
C VAL A 495 -31.37 -0.91 -12.34
N THR A 496 -31.11 0.27 -12.88
CA THR A 496 -29.94 1.07 -12.52
C THR A 496 -29.92 1.39 -11.02
N LEU A 497 -28.78 1.15 -10.37
CA LEU A 497 -28.53 1.41 -8.96
C LEU A 497 -28.41 2.92 -8.67
N LEU A 498 -28.64 3.34 -7.43
CA LEU A 498 -28.64 4.76 -7.03
C LEU A 498 -27.34 5.49 -7.40
N ALA A 499 -26.17 4.89 -7.18
CA ALA A 499 -24.89 5.51 -7.55
C ALA A 499 -24.85 5.90 -9.04
N THR A 500 -25.29 5.01 -9.91
CA THR A 500 -25.36 5.28 -11.35
C THR A 500 -26.47 6.29 -11.70
N LEU A 501 -27.57 6.36 -10.93
CA LEU A 501 -28.57 7.43 -11.14
C LEU A 501 -27.98 8.81 -10.81
N ILE A 502 -27.23 8.92 -9.71
CA ILE A 502 -26.54 10.16 -9.33
C ILE A 502 -25.52 10.53 -10.41
N ASP A 503 -24.74 9.56 -10.90
CA ASP A 503 -23.75 9.79 -11.96
C ASP A 503 -24.38 10.32 -13.25
N ARG A 504 -25.61 9.89 -13.55
CA ARG A 504 -26.38 10.34 -14.72
C ARG A 504 -27.15 11.63 -14.49
N ALA A 505 -27.23 12.15 -13.26
CA ALA A 505 -28.04 13.33 -12.97
C ALA A 505 -27.53 14.59 -13.70
N THR A 506 -26.23 14.68 -14.00
CA THR A 506 -25.65 15.75 -14.81
C THR A 506 -26.13 15.71 -16.26
N ASP A 507 -26.43 14.53 -16.81
CA ASP A 507 -27.03 14.37 -18.15
C ASP A 507 -28.45 14.99 -18.19
N ALA A 508 -29.09 15.13 -17.02
CA ALA A 508 -30.36 15.83 -16.82
C ALA A 508 -30.19 17.28 -16.32
N GLY A 509 -28.99 17.86 -16.42
CA GLY A 509 -28.72 19.26 -16.08
C GLY A 509 -28.46 19.55 -14.60
N MET A 510 -28.28 18.54 -13.74
CA MET A 510 -27.88 18.76 -12.34
C MET A 510 -26.45 19.31 -12.26
N HIS A 511 -26.21 20.24 -11.34
CA HIS A 511 -24.89 20.81 -11.12
C HIS A 511 -23.90 19.76 -10.55
N ALA A 512 -22.65 19.80 -11.01
CA ALA A 512 -21.63 18.80 -10.63
C ALA A 512 -21.33 18.78 -9.12
N ASP A 513 -21.30 19.93 -8.44
CA ASP A 513 -21.09 19.96 -6.98
C ASP A 513 -22.25 19.30 -6.21
N TRP A 514 -23.50 19.43 -6.71
CA TRP A 514 -24.65 18.76 -6.11
C TRP A 514 -24.65 17.26 -6.40
N GLN A 515 -24.18 16.83 -7.57
CA GLN A 515 -23.92 15.43 -7.86
C GLN A 515 -22.88 14.85 -6.88
N ALA A 516 -21.76 15.54 -6.66
CA ALA A 516 -20.72 15.12 -5.72
C ALA A 516 -21.26 15.02 -4.28
N PHE A 517 -22.03 16.02 -3.85
CA PHE A 517 -22.73 15.99 -2.56
C PHE A 517 -23.64 14.77 -2.42
N LEU A 518 -24.51 14.49 -3.39
CA LEU A 518 -25.41 13.35 -3.34
C LEU A 518 -24.65 12.02 -3.31
N ARG A 519 -23.53 11.92 -4.03
CA ARG A 519 -22.68 10.73 -4.05
C ARG A 519 -22.08 10.47 -2.66
N LEU A 520 -21.44 11.48 -2.08
CA LEU A 520 -20.83 11.40 -0.75
C LEU A 520 -21.86 11.18 0.36
N LEU A 521 -23.02 11.83 0.27
CA LEU A 521 -24.09 11.71 1.26
C LEU A 521 -24.71 10.30 1.26
N LEU A 522 -25.02 9.78 0.07
CA LEU A 522 -25.93 8.64 -0.04
C LEU A 522 -25.23 7.29 -0.25
N VAL A 523 -24.18 7.23 -1.07
CA VAL A 523 -23.74 5.93 -1.65
C VAL A 523 -22.24 5.64 -1.58
N ASP A 524 -21.40 6.63 -1.29
CA ASP A 524 -19.96 6.46 -1.29
C ASP A 524 -19.48 5.77 0.01
N SER A 525 -19.14 4.48 -0.09
CA SER A 525 -18.60 3.67 1.01
C SER A 525 -17.12 3.93 1.31
N ASP A 526 -16.39 4.52 0.35
CA ASP A 526 -14.94 4.65 0.40
C ASP A 526 -14.54 5.98 1.00
N GLY A 527 -15.30 7.03 0.67
CA GLY A 527 -15.02 8.43 0.98
C GLY A 527 -16.11 9.11 1.82
N GLY A 528 -17.38 8.75 1.65
CA GLY A 528 -18.53 9.50 2.14
C GLY A 528 -19.25 8.92 3.36
N LEU A 529 -20.47 9.44 3.61
CA LEU A 529 -21.33 9.05 4.73
C LEU A 529 -22.17 7.79 4.43
N ASN A 530 -22.35 7.45 3.15
CA ASN A 530 -23.03 6.23 2.70
C ASN A 530 -24.43 5.99 3.31
N LEU A 531 -25.16 7.06 3.62
CA LEU A 531 -26.35 7.01 4.50
C LEU A 531 -27.48 6.14 3.95
N ARG A 532 -27.57 5.95 2.62
CA ARG A 532 -28.57 5.06 2.02
C ARG A 532 -28.33 3.62 2.44
N ASN A 533 -27.07 3.18 2.50
CA ASN A 533 -26.74 1.81 2.87
C ASN A 533 -26.68 1.66 4.39
N SER A 534 -26.08 2.62 5.09
CA SER A 534 -25.94 2.59 6.54
C SER A 534 -27.30 2.46 7.24
N GLU A 535 -28.27 3.30 6.86
CA GLU A 535 -29.57 3.34 7.54
C GLU A 535 -30.59 2.34 6.98
N LEU A 536 -30.69 2.17 5.65
CA LEU A 536 -31.72 1.27 5.11
C LEU A 536 -31.36 -0.21 5.22
N HIS A 537 -30.10 -0.55 5.51
CA HIS A 537 -29.66 -1.92 5.73
C HIS A 537 -29.22 -2.18 7.18
N ASP A 538 -29.48 -1.26 8.11
CA ASP A 538 -29.22 -1.45 9.56
C ASP A 538 -27.74 -1.78 9.84
N LEU A 539 -26.84 -0.98 9.25
CA LEU A 539 -25.37 -1.17 9.34
C LEU A 539 -24.69 -0.16 10.28
N SER A 540 -25.46 0.70 10.95
CA SER A 540 -24.96 1.69 11.89
C SER A 540 -25.73 1.61 13.21
N ASP A 541 -25.00 1.53 14.33
CA ASP A 541 -25.56 1.56 15.69
C ASP A 541 -25.57 2.98 16.29
N THR A 542 -25.29 4.00 15.49
CA THR A 542 -25.25 5.40 15.94
C THR A 542 -26.62 6.04 15.94
N GLU A 543 -26.95 6.80 16.98
CA GLU A 543 -28.18 7.60 17.02
C GLU A 543 -28.23 8.60 15.83
N THR A 544 -29.40 8.69 15.21
CA THR A 544 -29.62 9.57 14.07
C THR A 544 -29.53 11.04 14.49
N ALA A 545 -28.43 11.69 14.13
CA ALA A 545 -28.23 13.10 14.43
C ALA A 545 -29.19 13.99 13.60
N PRO A 546 -29.89 14.97 14.22
CA PRO A 546 -30.85 15.85 13.53
C PRO A 546 -30.26 16.56 12.31
N GLN A 547 -29.01 17.02 12.42
CA GLN A 547 -28.30 17.71 11.35
C GLN A 547 -27.99 16.80 10.15
N THR A 548 -27.79 15.51 10.36
CA THR A 548 -27.63 14.53 9.28
C THR A 548 -28.94 14.35 8.53
N VAL A 549 -30.07 14.28 9.25
CA VAL A 549 -31.41 14.24 8.63
C VAL A 549 -31.68 15.51 7.83
N ALA A 550 -31.29 16.66 8.36
CA ALA A 550 -31.44 17.94 7.68
C ALA A 550 -30.73 17.98 6.32
N LEU A 551 -29.54 17.38 6.19
CA LEU A 551 -28.85 17.23 4.90
C LEU A 551 -29.62 16.35 3.92
N VAL A 552 -30.21 15.24 4.39
CA VAL A 552 -31.04 14.36 3.54
C VAL A 552 -32.30 15.08 3.09
N LEU A 553 -32.95 15.86 3.96
CA LEU A 553 -34.10 16.66 3.59
C LEU A 553 -33.73 17.77 2.60
N LEU A 554 -32.59 18.45 2.78
CA LEU A 554 -32.08 19.42 1.83
C LEU A 554 -31.78 18.77 0.47
N ALA A 555 -31.17 17.58 0.45
CA ALA A 555 -30.98 16.79 -0.76
C ALA A 555 -32.32 16.51 -1.46
N ALA A 556 -33.34 16.11 -0.69
CA ALA A 556 -34.68 15.90 -1.20
C ALA A 556 -35.29 17.18 -1.80
N LEU A 557 -35.11 18.34 -1.14
CA LEU A 557 -35.55 19.63 -1.68
C LEU A 557 -34.86 19.99 -2.98
N HIS A 558 -33.56 19.79 -3.06
CA HIS A 558 -32.80 20.10 -4.25
C HIS A 558 -33.26 19.24 -5.43
N VAL A 559 -33.40 17.91 -5.26
CA VAL A 559 -33.89 17.05 -6.35
C VAL A 559 -35.36 17.32 -6.70
N THR A 560 -36.18 17.76 -5.75
CA THR A 560 -37.55 18.22 -6.00
C THR A 560 -37.56 19.51 -6.82
N ALA A 561 -36.76 20.51 -6.46
CA ALA A 561 -36.64 21.75 -7.23
C ALA A 561 -36.14 21.49 -8.66
N HIS A 562 -35.17 20.59 -8.81
CA HIS A 562 -34.70 20.13 -10.13
C HIS A 562 -35.82 19.47 -10.94
N ALA A 563 -36.64 18.63 -10.32
CA ALA A 563 -37.81 18.04 -10.96
C ALA A 563 -38.86 19.09 -11.37
N HIS A 564 -39.10 20.13 -10.56
CA HIS A 564 -39.97 21.25 -10.93
C HIS A 564 -39.44 22.01 -12.15
N GLN A 565 -38.13 22.26 -12.21
CA GLN A 565 -37.51 22.91 -13.38
C GLN A 565 -37.64 22.05 -14.63
N ALA A 566 -37.46 20.74 -14.51
CA ALA A 566 -37.64 19.79 -15.61
C ALA A 566 -39.10 19.68 -16.09
N ALA A 567 -40.06 19.73 -15.17
CA ALA A 567 -41.49 19.64 -15.46
C ALA A 567 -42.12 20.97 -15.92
N ALA A 568 -41.45 22.11 -15.67
CA ALA A 568 -41.91 23.41 -16.13
C ALA A 568 -42.00 23.43 -17.67
N PRO A 569 -43.09 23.97 -18.27
CA PRO A 569 -43.18 24.08 -19.71
C PRO A 569 -42.01 24.93 -20.21
N ALA A 570 -41.23 24.38 -21.16
CA ALA A 570 -40.21 25.14 -21.86
C ALA A 570 -40.87 26.41 -22.40
N SER A 571 -40.52 27.56 -21.82
CA SER A 571 -40.97 28.85 -22.34
C SER A 571 -40.37 28.97 -23.74
N GLY A 572 -41.21 28.76 -24.74
CA GLY A 572 -40.84 28.60 -26.13
C GLY A 572 -40.08 29.82 -26.67
N ILE A 573 -39.09 29.51 -27.49
CA ILE A 573 -38.64 30.34 -28.61
C ILE A 573 -39.81 30.55 -29.57
#